data_AF-A0AAN7H6H0-F1
#
_entry.id   AF-A0AAN7H6H0-F1
#
_cell.length_a   1.000
_cell.length_b   1.000
_cell.length_c   1.000
_cell.angle_alpha   90.00
_cell.angle_beta   90.00
_cell.angle_gamma   90.00
#
_symmetry.space_group_name_H-M   'P 1'
#
loop_
_entity.id
_entity.type
_entity.pdbx_description
1 polymer ?
#
loop_
_entity_poly.entity_id
_entity_poly.type
_entity_poly.pdbx_seq_one_letter_code
_entity_poly.pdbx_strand_id
1 'polypeptide(L)'
;MADAADWRQSLTASERYDNIEKLSKLLAAAGLDQSAFAIENEAYKTASSRQEYDTACSLPTITEEPRLPAPETAATEEDDRGPSSPGIAIGDYGNCHYVASGVTAEVYRSQTRALKVIVETHGIDPHNPQREAKILSSLRTANAPNIIPLLETFHDHDQRFVLVFPYMPLTLSHILDRHRSPSPLPSPLLRTIFTALFRALHHLHTQNITHRDVKPSALLLSSPTPSSPTQVYLSDFGTAWHPTLSLPSEPSSQKILDVGTGPYRAPETLFGNRAYGSAVDLWAAGTTLAECLLGGGGKTLFESRPAHEDGNQLGLILSIFQTLGTPTRERWPEAVGFRTPPFEMYRVFEGRVEREGWEGVLPGVKEEGWRELVAGLVRYESGERVTAGEALEFPCMKGEGSEAACLPRNIHPLDT
;
A
#
# COMPACT_ATOMS: atom_id res chain seq x y z
N MET A 1 1.36 -23.11 -40.46
CA MET A 1 0.70 -21.83 -40.79
C MET A 1 1.10 -20.86 -39.69
N ALA A 2 1.61 -19.69 -40.07
CA ALA A 2 2.22 -18.73 -39.16
C ALA A 2 1.22 -18.27 -38.09
N ASP A 3 1.65 -18.33 -36.83
CA ASP A 3 0.92 -17.76 -35.70
C ASP A 3 0.80 -16.25 -35.93
N ALA A 4 -0.43 -15.75 -36.04
CA ALA A 4 -0.67 -14.33 -36.24
C ALA A 4 -0.14 -13.59 -35.01
N ALA A 5 0.86 -12.73 -35.19
CA ALA A 5 1.35 -11.86 -34.15
C ALA A 5 0.16 -11.16 -33.47
N ASP A 6 0.02 -11.33 -32.16
CA ASP A 6 -1.02 -10.69 -31.37
C ASP A 6 -0.92 -9.17 -31.60
N TRP A 7 -1.89 -8.62 -32.33
CA TRP A 7 -1.89 -7.22 -32.75
C TRP A 7 -1.84 -6.26 -31.55
N ARG A 8 -2.22 -6.73 -30.34
CA ARG A 8 -2.10 -6.01 -29.08
C ARG A 8 -0.65 -5.68 -28.72
N GLN A 9 0.31 -6.52 -29.12
CA GLN A 9 1.74 -6.26 -28.90
C GLN A 9 2.28 -5.13 -29.78
N SER A 10 1.60 -4.81 -30.88
CA SER A 10 1.94 -3.69 -31.76
C SER A 10 1.33 -2.36 -31.32
N LEU A 11 0.49 -2.37 -30.27
CA LEU A 11 -0.31 -1.24 -29.86
C LEU A 11 0.37 -0.50 -28.72
N THR A 12 0.76 0.76 -28.96
CA THR A 12 1.49 1.54 -27.95
C THR A 12 0.54 2.22 -26.98
N ALA A 13 1.00 2.53 -25.77
CA ALA A 13 0.21 3.27 -24.79
C ALA A 13 -0.22 4.66 -25.30
N SER A 14 0.60 5.30 -26.15
CA SER A 14 0.26 6.56 -26.80
C SER A 14 -0.91 6.42 -27.77
N GLU A 15 -0.96 5.34 -28.55
CA GLU A 15 -2.06 5.09 -29.50
C GLU A 15 -3.39 4.82 -28.78
N ARG A 16 -3.37 4.10 -27.66
CA ARG A 16 -4.56 3.91 -26.81
C ARG A 16 -5.06 5.22 -26.24
N TYR A 17 -4.14 6.05 -25.78
CA TYR A 17 -4.46 7.37 -25.25
C TYR A 17 -5.09 8.28 -26.32
N ASP A 18 -4.53 8.32 -27.52
CA ASP A 18 -5.09 9.09 -28.64
C ASP A 18 -6.51 8.62 -29.00
N ASN A 19 -6.79 7.31 -28.90
CA ASN A 19 -8.11 6.74 -29.13
C ASN A 19 -9.11 7.09 -28.02
N ILE A 20 -8.69 7.07 -26.76
CA ILE A 20 -9.52 7.48 -25.61
C ILE A 20 -9.84 8.98 -25.70
N GLU A 21 -8.88 9.83 -26.09
CA GLU A 21 -9.12 11.27 -26.27
C GLU A 21 -10.10 11.55 -27.42
N LYS A 22 -9.99 10.80 -28.53
CA LYS A 22 -10.96 10.87 -29.65
C LYS A 22 -12.36 10.45 -29.21
N LEU A 23 -12.49 9.33 -28.51
CA LEU A 23 -13.78 8.84 -27.99
C LEU A 23 -14.40 9.82 -26.99
N SER A 24 -13.59 10.42 -26.11
CA SER A 24 -14.05 11.44 -25.17
C SER A 24 -14.64 12.67 -25.88
N LYS A 25 -13.99 13.14 -26.95
CA LYS A 25 -14.51 14.24 -27.78
C LYS A 25 -15.81 13.86 -28.50
N LEU A 26 -15.93 12.63 -29.01
CA LEU A 26 -17.14 12.14 -29.68
C LEU A 26 -18.32 11.98 -28.72
N LEU A 27 -18.08 11.45 -27.52
CA LEU A 27 -19.09 11.28 -26.48
C LEU A 27 -19.59 12.63 -25.93
N ALA A 28 -18.67 13.58 -25.74
CA ALA A 28 -19.01 14.95 -25.37
C ALA A 28 -19.85 15.65 -26.45
N ALA A 29 -19.53 15.43 -27.73
CA ALA A 29 -20.30 15.97 -28.85
C ALA A 29 -21.69 15.31 -28.98
N ALA A 30 -21.82 14.04 -28.59
CA ALA A 30 -23.07 13.28 -28.59
C ALA A 30 -23.92 13.49 -27.32
N GLY A 31 -23.40 14.17 -26.30
CA GLY A 31 -24.09 14.37 -25.02
C GLY A 31 -24.31 13.07 -24.22
N LEU A 32 -23.46 12.07 -24.43
CA LEU A 32 -23.57 10.75 -23.79
C LEU A 32 -22.68 10.70 -22.54
N ASP A 33 -23.25 10.27 -21.42
CA ASP A 33 -22.55 10.07 -20.14
C ASP A 33 -21.94 8.65 -20.06
N GLN A 34 -21.17 8.28 -21.08
CA GLN A 34 -20.47 7.00 -21.15
C GLN A 34 -18.97 7.21 -20.98
N SER A 35 -18.28 6.22 -20.40
CA SER A 35 -16.84 6.27 -20.25
C SER A 35 -16.14 5.93 -21.57
N ALA A 36 -15.42 6.90 -22.15
CA ALA A 36 -14.57 6.70 -23.32
C ALA A 36 -13.57 5.55 -23.14
N PHE A 37 -13.10 5.36 -21.91
CA PHE A 37 -12.22 4.26 -21.53
C PHE A 37 -12.92 2.91 -21.53
N ALA A 38 -14.17 2.82 -21.07
CA ALA A 38 -14.93 1.57 -21.10
C ALA A 38 -15.13 1.07 -22.52
N ILE A 39 -15.45 1.98 -23.45
CA ILE A 39 -15.63 1.67 -24.88
C ILE A 39 -14.31 1.21 -25.52
N GLU A 40 -13.21 1.92 -25.27
CA GLU A 40 -11.89 1.53 -25.79
C GLU A 40 -11.41 0.20 -25.20
N ASN A 41 -11.62 -0.03 -23.91
CA ASN A 41 -11.17 -1.23 -23.22
C ASN A 41 -12.00 -2.46 -23.61
N GLU A 42 -13.30 -2.29 -23.85
CA GLU A 42 -14.15 -3.32 -24.43
C GLU A 42 -13.67 -3.67 -25.83
N ALA A 43 -13.46 -2.67 -26.70
CA ALA A 43 -12.89 -2.87 -28.04
C ALA A 43 -11.52 -3.57 -27.99
N TYR A 44 -10.65 -3.21 -27.05
CA TYR A 44 -9.34 -3.83 -26.86
C TYR A 44 -9.45 -5.31 -26.47
N LYS A 45 -10.47 -5.69 -25.69
CA LYS A 45 -10.69 -7.07 -25.24
C LYS A 45 -11.41 -7.93 -26.28
N THR A 46 -12.38 -7.37 -27.00
CA THR A 46 -13.28 -8.13 -27.87
C THR A 46 -12.81 -8.17 -29.32
N ALA A 47 -12.03 -7.19 -29.78
CA ALA A 47 -11.56 -7.15 -31.17
C ALA A 47 -10.63 -8.33 -31.50
N SER A 48 -10.93 -8.98 -32.62
CA SER A 48 -10.14 -10.08 -33.18
C SER A 48 -8.97 -9.57 -34.04
N SER A 49 -8.97 -8.29 -34.44
CA SER A 49 -7.92 -7.65 -35.24
C SER A 49 -7.72 -6.17 -34.93
N ARG A 50 -6.56 -5.61 -35.30
CA ARG A 50 -6.27 -4.16 -35.17
C ARG A 50 -7.31 -3.29 -35.87
N GLN A 51 -7.75 -3.71 -37.06
CA GLN A 51 -8.72 -2.95 -37.85
C GLN A 51 -10.10 -2.89 -37.18
N GLU A 52 -10.51 -3.98 -36.52
CA GLU A 52 -11.76 -4.04 -35.76
C GLU A 52 -11.70 -3.14 -34.52
N TYR A 53 -10.56 -3.15 -33.81
CA TYR A 53 -10.30 -2.24 -32.70
C TYR A 53 -10.33 -0.77 -33.11
N ASP A 54 -9.64 -0.40 -34.19
CA ASP A 54 -9.60 0.99 -34.67
C ASP A 54 -10.99 1.47 -35.13
N THR A 55 -11.80 0.57 -35.69
CA THR A 55 -13.19 0.86 -36.09
C THR A 55 -14.09 1.09 -34.87
N ALA A 56 -13.99 0.23 -33.84
CA ALA A 56 -14.73 0.39 -32.59
C ALA A 56 -14.34 1.67 -31.82
N CYS A 57 -13.07 2.10 -31.93
CA CYS A 57 -12.60 3.37 -31.37
C CYS A 57 -13.01 4.61 -32.21
N SER A 58 -13.59 4.41 -33.39
CA SER A 58 -13.99 5.49 -34.31
C SER A 58 -15.51 5.69 -34.41
N LEU A 59 -16.32 4.71 -33.98
CA LEU A 59 -17.77 4.75 -34.03
C LEU A 59 -18.36 4.20 -32.72
N PRO A 60 -19.17 4.96 -31.96
CA PRO A 60 -19.87 4.41 -30.80
C PRO A 60 -20.92 3.40 -31.29
N THR A 61 -20.65 2.11 -31.09
CA THR A 61 -21.63 1.04 -31.34
C THR A 61 -22.55 0.98 -30.14
N ILE A 62 -23.82 1.36 -30.33
CA ILE A 62 -24.84 1.34 -29.29
C ILE A 62 -25.33 -0.11 -29.15
N THR A 63 -24.97 -0.77 -28.05
CA THR A 63 -25.65 -1.97 -27.56
C THR A 63 -26.32 -1.65 -26.23
N GLU A 64 -27.64 -1.51 -26.25
CA GLU A 64 -28.46 -1.51 -25.03
C GLU A 64 -28.48 -2.92 -24.45
N GLU A 65 -27.94 -3.12 -23.25
CA GLU A 65 -28.24 -4.28 -22.41
C GLU A 65 -29.18 -3.91 -21.25
N PRO A 66 -30.06 -4.84 -20.81
CA PRO A 66 -31.12 -4.55 -19.85
C PRO A 66 -30.58 -4.47 -18.42
N ARG A 67 -30.98 -3.44 -17.67
CA ARG A 67 -30.72 -3.32 -16.23
C ARG A 67 -31.32 -4.50 -15.47
N LEU A 68 -30.47 -5.32 -14.86
CA LEU A 68 -30.85 -6.13 -13.71
C LEU A 68 -30.90 -5.23 -12.45
N PRO A 69 -31.79 -5.49 -11.48
CA PRO A 69 -31.90 -4.67 -10.29
C PRO A 69 -30.67 -4.85 -9.40
N ALA A 70 -30.22 -3.75 -8.79
CA ALA A 70 -29.15 -3.74 -7.80
C ALA A 70 -29.54 -4.58 -6.57
N PRO A 71 -28.60 -5.31 -5.94
CA PRO A 71 -28.88 -5.91 -4.64
C PRO A 71 -28.95 -4.80 -3.58
N GLU A 72 -30.08 -4.78 -2.87
CA GLU A 72 -30.29 -3.94 -1.70
C GLU A 72 -29.21 -4.26 -0.65
N THR A 73 -28.45 -3.25 -0.25
CA THR A 73 -27.60 -3.28 0.94
C THR A 73 -28.49 -3.30 2.17
N ALA A 74 -28.83 -4.50 2.65
CA ALA A 74 -29.37 -4.69 3.98
C ALA A 74 -28.25 -4.44 5.00
N ALA A 75 -28.33 -3.31 5.69
CA ALA A 75 -27.62 -3.11 6.95
C ALA A 75 -28.17 -4.12 7.96
N THR A 76 -27.39 -5.17 8.26
CA THR A 76 -27.64 -6.02 9.41
C THR A 76 -26.87 -5.44 10.60
N GLU A 77 -27.61 -4.99 11.60
CA GLU A 77 -27.10 -4.72 12.95
C GLU A 77 -26.47 -6.02 13.49
N GLU A 78 -25.16 -6.05 13.67
CA GLU A 78 -24.45 -7.17 14.31
C GLU A 78 -24.57 -7.04 15.83
N ASP A 79 -25.48 -7.84 16.38
CA ASP A 79 -25.73 -8.07 17.80
C ASP A 79 -24.69 -9.02 18.41
N ASP A 80 -24.32 -8.74 19.66
CA ASP A 80 -23.25 -9.28 20.50
C ASP A 80 -23.39 -10.78 20.85
N ARG A 81 -23.13 -11.67 19.88
CA ARG A 81 -22.91 -13.11 20.12
C ARG A 81 -21.77 -13.62 19.25
N GLY A 82 -20.82 -14.33 19.88
CA GLY A 82 -19.61 -14.87 19.23
C GLY A 82 -19.85 -15.63 17.91
N PRO A 83 -18.78 -15.89 17.13
CA PRO A 83 -18.85 -16.21 15.71
C PRO A 83 -19.90 -17.29 15.40
N SER A 84 -20.84 -16.92 14.53
CA SER A 84 -22.02 -17.71 14.14
C SER A 84 -21.71 -18.91 13.23
N SER A 85 -20.44 -19.18 12.94
CA SER A 85 -19.98 -20.35 12.20
C SER A 85 -19.14 -21.28 13.08
N PRO A 86 -19.30 -22.61 12.98
CA PRO A 86 -18.39 -23.53 13.64
C PRO A 86 -16.99 -23.31 13.06
N GLY A 87 -16.05 -22.87 13.91
CA GLY A 87 -14.66 -22.63 13.51
C GLY A 87 -14.01 -23.88 12.93
N ILE A 88 -13.07 -23.72 12.00
CA ILE A 88 -12.40 -24.83 11.32
C ILE A 88 -11.16 -25.28 12.10
N ALA A 89 -10.65 -26.48 11.81
CA ALA A 89 -9.35 -26.94 12.31
C ALA A 89 -8.26 -26.70 11.26
N ILE A 90 -7.11 -26.17 11.67
CA ILE A 90 -5.95 -25.92 10.82
C ILE A 90 -4.72 -26.49 11.54
N GLY A 91 -4.25 -27.67 11.13
CA GLY A 91 -3.24 -28.42 11.88
C GLY A 91 -3.73 -28.74 13.30
N ASP A 92 -2.90 -28.47 14.30
CA ASP A 92 -3.24 -28.67 15.72
C ASP A 92 -4.14 -27.56 16.30
N TYR A 93 -4.44 -26.52 15.50
CA TYR A 93 -5.25 -25.39 15.93
C TYR A 93 -6.74 -25.63 15.64
N GLY A 94 -7.53 -25.85 16.70
CA GLY A 94 -8.99 -25.90 16.63
C GLY A 94 -9.66 -24.53 16.72
N ASN A 95 -10.95 -24.47 16.39
CA ASN A 95 -11.79 -23.27 16.46
C ASN A 95 -11.17 -22.04 15.76
N CYS A 96 -10.64 -22.24 14.55
CA CYS A 96 -10.10 -21.18 13.73
C CYS A 96 -11.24 -20.41 13.06
N HIS A 97 -11.32 -19.12 13.31
CA HIS A 97 -12.30 -18.21 12.71
C HIS A 97 -11.63 -17.34 11.65
N TYR A 98 -12.26 -17.19 10.50
CA TYR A 98 -11.76 -16.33 9.44
C TYR A 98 -11.68 -14.87 9.91
N VAL A 99 -10.60 -14.17 9.55
CA VAL A 99 -10.36 -12.76 9.89
C VAL A 99 -10.28 -11.92 8.65
N ALA A 100 -9.44 -12.30 7.69
CA ALA A 100 -9.18 -11.52 6.50
C ALA A 100 -8.63 -12.39 5.36
N SER A 101 -8.75 -11.91 4.13
CA SER A 101 -8.13 -12.50 2.95
C SER A 101 -7.23 -11.45 2.28
N GLY A 102 -6.11 -11.91 1.77
CA GLY A 102 -5.15 -11.15 0.97
C GLY A 102 -4.85 -11.85 -0.34
N VAL A 103 -3.98 -11.26 -1.15
CA VAL A 103 -3.69 -11.73 -2.51
C VAL A 103 -3.16 -13.17 -2.55
N THR A 104 -2.37 -13.57 -1.56
CA THR A 104 -1.71 -14.90 -1.52
C THR A 104 -2.11 -15.76 -0.33
N ALA A 105 -2.85 -15.21 0.63
CA ALA A 105 -3.08 -15.86 1.92
C ALA A 105 -4.41 -15.46 2.56
N GLU A 106 -4.95 -16.38 3.33
CA GLU A 106 -6.09 -16.15 4.23
C GLU A 106 -5.59 -16.16 5.68
N VAL A 107 -6.18 -15.30 6.51
CA VAL A 107 -5.83 -15.16 7.92
C VAL A 107 -6.98 -15.66 8.78
N TYR A 108 -6.67 -16.58 9.68
CA TYR A 108 -7.59 -17.12 10.67
C TYR A 108 -7.11 -16.79 12.09
N ARG A 109 -8.05 -16.67 13.02
CA ARG A 109 -7.78 -16.51 14.44
C ARG A 109 -8.14 -17.79 15.18
N SER A 110 -7.22 -18.29 16.00
CA SER A 110 -7.50 -19.28 17.03
C SER A 110 -6.99 -18.76 18.37
N GLN A 111 -7.92 -18.45 19.28
CA GLN A 111 -7.61 -17.86 20.60
C GLN A 111 -6.75 -16.57 20.49
N THR A 112 -5.48 -16.66 20.89
CA THR A 112 -4.46 -15.59 20.88
C THR A 112 -3.48 -15.71 19.71
N ARG A 113 -3.77 -16.56 18.73
CA ARG A 113 -2.94 -16.82 17.56
C ARG A 113 -3.65 -16.41 16.28
N ALA A 114 -2.87 -15.85 15.34
CA ALA A 114 -3.25 -15.64 13.97
C ALA A 114 -2.52 -16.64 13.08
N LEU A 115 -3.23 -17.30 12.18
CA LEU A 115 -2.72 -18.28 11.23
C LEU A 115 -2.86 -17.69 9.83
N LYS A 116 -1.72 -17.37 9.18
CA LYS A 116 -1.66 -16.97 7.78
C LYS A 116 -1.50 -18.24 6.94
N VAL A 117 -2.58 -18.68 6.31
CA VAL A 117 -2.65 -19.87 5.44
C VAL A 117 -2.40 -19.43 4.01
N ILE A 118 -1.36 -19.96 3.37
CA ILE A 118 -1.06 -19.65 1.97
C ILE A 118 -2.03 -20.42 1.07
N VAL A 119 -2.82 -19.69 0.29
CA VAL A 119 -3.87 -20.26 -0.58
C VAL A 119 -3.51 -20.20 -2.06
N GLU A 120 -2.74 -19.20 -2.48
CA GLU A 120 -2.23 -19.12 -3.85
C GLU A 120 -0.81 -19.67 -3.89
N THR A 121 -0.59 -20.68 -4.72
CA THR A 121 0.67 -21.42 -4.80
C THR A 121 1.50 -21.07 -6.04
N HIS A 122 0.89 -20.38 -7.02
CA HIS A 122 1.63 -19.84 -8.15
C HIS A 122 2.39 -18.60 -7.70
N GLY A 123 3.70 -18.55 -7.97
CA GLY A 123 4.56 -17.44 -7.53
C GLY A 123 4.08 -16.10 -8.07
N ILE A 124 3.44 -15.30 -7.21
CA ILE A 124 3.13 -13.90 -7.50
C ILE A 124 4.32 -13.07 -7.03
N ASP A 125 5.33 -12.93 -7.89
CA ASP A 125 6.46 -12.06 -7.61
C ASP A 125 5.97 -10.64 -7.22
N PRO A 126 6.53 -10.01 -6.17
CA PRO A 126 7.64 -10.44 -5.31
C PRO A 126 7.25 -11.27 -4.08
N HIS A 127 5.98 -11.66 -3.93
CA HIS A 127 5.49 -12.39 -2.76
C HIS A 127 6.10 -13.80 -2.67
N ASN A 128 6.81 -14.07 -1.57
CA ASN A 128 7.44 -15.35 -1.35
C ASN A 128 7.29 -15.80 0.12
N PRO A 129 6.29 -16.64 0.45
CA PRO A 129 6.03 -17.08 1.82
C PRO A 129 7.19 -17.82 2.48
N GLN A 130 7.97 -18.58 1.71
CA GLN A 130 9.13 -19.30 2.23
C GLN A 130 10.27 -18.35 2.60
N ARG A 131 10.47 -17.29 1.81
CA ARG A 131 11.43 -16.22 2.11
C ARG A 131 10.96 -15.42 3.33
N GLU A 132 9.67 -15.06 3.39
CA GLU A 132 9.04 -14.38 4.52
C GLU A 132 9.31 -15.15 5.83
N ALA A 133 9.04 -16.46 5.85
CA ALA A 133 9.27 -17.30 7.02
C ALA A 133 10.75 -17.29 7.48
N LYS A 134 11.70 -17.35 6.53
CA LYS A 134 13.14 -17.34 6.83
C LYS A 134 13.60 -15.98 7.37
N ILE A 135 13.14 -14.87 6.76
CA ILE A 135 13.45 -13.51 7.22
C ILE A 135 12.91 -13.31 8.65
N LEU A 136 11.66 -13.66 8.90
CA LEU A 136 11.05 -13.49 10.22
C LEU A 136 11.70 -14.39 11.28
N SER A 137 12.11 -15.59 10.92
CA SER A 137 12.86 -16.49 11.82
C SER A 137 14.22 -15.90 12.22
N SER A 138 14.96 -15.28 11.28
CA SER A 138 16.22 -14.63 11.60
C SER A 138 16.02 -13.39 12.47
N LEU A 139 14.99 -12.59 12.21
CA LEU A 139 14.68 -11.38 12.97
C LEU A 139 14.23 -11.71 14.41
N ARG A 140 13.45 -12.79 14.58
CA ARG A 140 13.09 -13.29 15.91
C ARG A 140 14.32 -13.69 16.71
N THR A 141 15.27 -14.39 16.09
CA THR A 141 16.52 -14.81 16.75
C THR A 141 17.36 -13.60 17.17
N ALA A 142 17.32 -12.52 16.40
CA ALA A 142 17.99 -11.26 16.72
C ALA A 142 17.24 -10.41 17.76
N ASN A 143 16.11 -10.87 18.30
CA ASN A 143 15.21 -10.09 19.18
C ASN A 143 14.87 -8.71 18.59
N ALA A 144 14.55 -8.68 17.29
CA ALA A 144 14.25 -7.44 16.59
C ALA A 144 13.05 -6.71 17.23
N PRO A 145 13.19 -5.42 17.59
CA PRO A 145 12.11 -4.67 18.22
C PRO A 145 10.99 -4.39 17.23
N ASN A 146 9.75 -4.42 17.70
CA ASN A 146 8.58 -3.96 16.94
C ASN A 146 8.37 -4.66 15.57
N ILE A 147 8.90 -5.87 15.40
CA ILE A 147 8.63 -6.76 14.26
C ILE A 147 7.78 -7.92 14.74
N ILE A 148 6.73 -8.28 14.00
CA ILE A 148 5.83 -9.38 14.40
C ILE A 148 6.62 -10.70 14.53
N PRO A 149 6.60 -11.37 15.70
CA PRO A 149 7.37 -12.59 15.87
C PRO A 149 6.66 -13.76 15.18
N LEU A 150 7.34 -14.41 14.24
CA LEU A 150 6.90 -15.69 13.70
C LEU A 150 7.06 -16.77 14.76
N LEU A 151 5.96 -17.36 15.21
CA LEU A 151 5.93 -18.31 16.31
C LEU A 151 6.34 -19.70 15.85
N GLU A 152 5.79 -20.14 14.73
CA GLU A 152 6.08 -21.41 14.07
C GLU A 152 5.58 -21.39 12.62
N THR A 153 5.98 -22.42 11.87
CA THR A 153 5.45 -22.73 10.54
C THR A 153 5.18 -24.22 10.43
N PHE A 154 4.16 -24.60 9.66
CA PHE A 154 3.83 -25.99 9.38
C PHE A 154 3.11 -26.11 8.03
N HIS A 155 2.88 -27.34 7.58
CA HIS A 155 1.96 -27.62 6.48
C HIS A 155 0.71 -28.27 7.07
N ASP A 156 -0.47 -27.80 6.69
CA ASP A 156 -1.72 -28.38 7.17
C ASP A 156 -2.06 -29.70 6.44
N HIS A 157 -3.23 -30.27 6.73
CA HIS A 157 -3.67 -31.52 6.11
C HIS A 157 -3.75 -31.41 4.58
N ASP A 158 -4.08 -30.24 4.05
CA ASP A 158 -4.20 -29.97 2.61
C ASP A 158 -2.84 -29.56 1.99
N GLN A 159 -1.73 -29.74 2.72
CA GLN A 159 -0.37 -29.36 2.32
C GLN A 159 -0.21 -27.85 2.06
N ARG A 160 -1.09 -27.01 2.61
CA ARG A 160 -0.93 -25.56 2.56
C ARG A 160 0.11 -25.13 3.57
N PHE A 161 1.00 -24.23 3.16
CA PHE A 161 2.00 -23.66 4.07
C PHE A 161 1.32 -22.66 5.02
N VAL A 162 1.58 -22.77 6.31
CA VAL A 162 0.96 -21.94 7.35
C VAL A 162 2.03 -21.26 8.20
N LEU A 163 1.87 -19.95 8.41
CA LEU A 163 2.68 -19.17 9.34
C LEU A 163 1.83 -18.74 10.54
N VAL A 164 2.34 -18.94 11.75
CA VAL A 164 1.62 -18.63 12.99
C VAL A 164 2.23 -17.41 13.70
N PHE A 165 1.37 -16.48 14.09
CA PHE A 165 1.73 -15.21 14.73
C PHE A 165 0.91 -14.99 16.01
N PRO A 166 1.33 -14.08 16.91
CA PRO A 166 0.43 -13.51 17.90
C PRO A 166 -0.74 -12.82 17.20
N TYR A 167 -1.97 -13.05 17.68
CA TYR A 167 -3.12 -12.31 17.19
C TYR A 167 -3.11 -10.87 17.71
N MET A 168 -3.18 -9.91 16.79
CA MET A 168 -3.28 -8.49 17.08
C MET A 168 -4.67 -8.02 16.63
N PRO A 169 -5.51 -7.49 17.54
CA PRO A 169 -6.91 -7.20 17.24
C PRO A 169 -7.12 -5.97 16.34
N LEU A 170 -6.14 -5.08 16.24
CA LEU A 170 -6.26 -3.82 15.50
C LEU A 170 -5.12 -3.66 14.51
N THR A 171 -5.42 -2.91 13.44
CA THR A 171 -4.41 -2.38 12.52
C THR A 171 -4.52 -0.85 12.51
N LEU A 172 -3.49 -0.14 12.05
CA LEU A 172 -3.62 1.30 11.85
C LEU A 172 -4.69 1.63 10.80
N SER A 173 -4.87 0.78 9.79
CA SER A 173 -5.98 0.92 8.83
C SER A 173 -7.33 0.94 9.54
N HIS A 174 -7.59 -0.03 10.43
CA HIS A 174 -8.84 -0.07 11.20
C HIS A 174 -9.04 1.18 12.07
N ILE A 175 -7.97 1.75 12.62
CA ILE A 175 -8.02 2.99 13.39
C ILE A 175 -8.40 4.17 12.49
N LEU A 176 -7.80 4.28 11.31
CA LEU A 176 -8.09 5.34 10.34
C LEU A 176 -9.53 5.24 9.81
N ASP A 177 -10.01 4.04 9.51
CA ASP A 177 -11.37 3.79 9.01
C ASP A 177 -12.44 4.20 10.04
N ARG A 178 -12.18 3.93 11.33
CA ARG A 178 -13.08 4.30 12.44
C ARG A 178 -12.96 5.77 12.82
N HIS A 179 -11.81 6.38 12.58
CA HIS A 179 -11.60 7.79 12.84
C HIS A 179 -12.35 8.63 11.80
N ARG A 180 -13.60 8.99 12.05
CA ARG A 180 -14.45 9.77 11.11
C ARG A 180 -14.28 11.30 11.22
N SER A 181 -13.13 11.77 11.70
CA SER A 181 -12.85 13.21 11.86
C SER A 181 -11.80 13.68 10.84
N PRO A 182 -11.96 14.87 10.23
CA PRO A 182 -10.94 15.46 9.35
C PRO A 182 -9.71 15.99 10.10
N SER A 183 -9.64 15.81 11.42
CA SER A 183 -8.48 16.19 12.23
C SER A 183 -7.39 15.11 12.20
N PRO A 184 -6.12 15.44 12.47
CA PRO A 184 -5.09 14.45 12.74
C PRO A 184 -5.50 13.45 13.84
N LEU A 185 -4.97 12.22 13.78
CA LEU A 185 -4.99 11.33 14.94
C LEU A 185 -4.26 11.97 16.13
N PRO A 186 -4.60 11.59 17.38
CA PRO A 186 -3.94 12.14 18.56
C PRO A 186 -2.43 11.91 18.56
N SER A 187 -1.64 12.95 18.83
CA SER A 187 -0.18 12.88 18.85
C SER A 187 0.41 11.77 19.72
N PRO A 188 -0.12 11.45 20.93
CA PRO A 188 0.42 10.34 21.73
C PRO A 188 0.29 8.98 21.03
N LEU A 189 -0.80 8.77 20.30
CA LEU A 189 -1.03 7.56 19.51
C LEU A 189 -0.07 7.51 18.32
N LEU A 190 0.05 8.61 17.57
CA LEU A 190 1.01 8.74 16.46
C LEU A 190 2.44 8.45 16.93
N ARG A 191 2.87 9.07 18.03
CA ARG A 191 4.21 8.87 18.60
C ARG A 191 4.47 7.41 18.94
N THR A 192 3.49 6.75 19.56
CA THR A 192 3.59 5.31 19.90
C THR A 192 3.77 4.46 18.64
N ILE A 193 2.94 4.67 17.63
CA ILE A 193 2.95 3.90 16.38
C ILE A 193 4.25 4.14 15.61
N PHE A 194 4.61 5.41 15.37
CA PHE A 194 5.74 5.75 14.53
C PHE A 194 7.08 5.50 15.24
N THR A 195 7.15 5.61 16.56
CA THR A 195 8.33 5.14 17.31
C THR A 195 8.56 3.65 17.09
N ALA A 196 7.50 2.84 17.15
CA ALA A 196 7.59 1.40 16.90
C ALA A 196 7.99 1.09 15.44
N LEU A 197 7.35 1.75 14.47
CA LEU A 197 7.68 1.60 13.05
C LEU A 197 9.14 1.97 12.77
N PHE A 198 9.63 3.12 13.24
CA PHE A 198 11.01 3.54 12.98
C PHE A 198 12.04 2.68 13.72
N ARG A 199 11.72 2.13 14.90
CA ARG A 199 12.57 1.10 15.54
C ARG A 199 12.67 -0.17 14.70
N ALA A 200 11.55 -0.66 14.17
CA ALA A 200 11.54 -1.81 13.28
C ALA A 200 12.33 -1.55 12.00
N LEU A 201 12.06 -0.44 11.31
CA LEU A 201 12.76 -0.06 10.08
C LEU A 201 14.25 0.16 10.31
N HIS A 202 14.65 0.82 11.40
CA HIS A 202 16.06 1.00 11.73
C HIS A 202 16.77 -0.35 11.91
N HIS A 203 16.14 -1.30 12.60
CA HIS A 203 16.68 -2.65 12.74
C HIS A 203 16.82 -3.35 11.38
N LEU A 204 15.80 -3.30 10.52
CA LEU A 204 15.84 -3.90 9.18
C LEU A 204 16.93 -3.28 8.30
N HIS A 205 16.99 -1.95 8.26
CA HIS A 205 17.85 -1.20 7.35
C HIS A 205 19.32 -1.33 7.72
N THR A 206 19.66 -1.44 9.01
CA THR A 206 21.04 -1.74 9.44
C THR A 206 21.54 -3.13 8.98
N GLN A 207 20.61 -4.03 8.66
CA GLN A 207 20.88 -5.36 8.09
C GLN A 207 20.69 -5.39 6.55
N ASN A 208 20.47 -4.24 5.91
CA ASN A 208 20.14 -4.11 4.49
C ASN A 208 18.88 -4.88 4.06
N ILE A 209 17.95 -5.14 4.98
CA ILE A 209 16.64 -5.72 4.67
C ILE A 209 15.69 -4.57 4.31
N THR A 210 14.96 -4.71 3.22
CA THR A 210 13.92 -3.74 2.80
C THR A 210 12.55 -4.39 2.94
N HIS A 211 11.63 -3.73 3.64
CA HIS A 211 10.28 -4.25 3.89
C HIS A 211 9.42 -4.27 2.63
N ARG A 212 9.45 -3.20 1.84
CA ARG A 212 8.79 -3.02 0.53
C ARG A 212 7.26 -2.91 0.53
N ASP A 213 6.61 -3.02 1.67
CA ASP A 213 5.15 -2.82 1.77
C ASP A 213 4.70 -2.19 3.10
N VAL A 214 5.37 -1.10 3.51
CA VAL A 214 4.93 -0.31 4.67
C VAL A 214 3.64 0.43 4.32
N LYS A 215 2.58 0.22 5.11
CA LYS A 215 1.25 0.82 4.95
C LYS A 215 0.44 0.67 6.25
N PRO A 216 -0.69 1.37 6.43
CA PRO A 216 -1.51 1.26 7.64
C PRO A 216 -1.93 -0.17 8.01
N SER A 217 -2.27 -1.02 7.03
CA SER A 217 -2.67 -2.42 7.31
C SER A 217 -1.50 -3.32 7.73
N ALA A 218 -0.25 -2.91 7.47
CA ALA A 218 0.95 -3.62 7.91
C ALA A 218 1.38 -3.25 9.35
N LEU A 219 0.71 -2.28 9.99
CA LEU A 219 0.97 -1.87 11.37
C LEU A 219 -0.09 -2.45 12.29
N LEU A 220 0.30 -3.48 13.05
CA LEU A 220 -0.57 -4.22 13.95
C LEU A 220 -0.47 -3.66 15.37
N LEU A 221 -1.61 -3.50 16.04
CA LEU A 221 -1.69 -2.94 17.39
C LEU A 221 -2.42 -3.88 18.35
N SER A 222 -1.92 -3.95 19.59
CA SER A 222 -2.63 -4.64 20.66
C SER A 222 -3.82 -3.80 21.11
N SER A 223 -4.80 -4.44 21.73
CA SER A 223 -5.82 -3.68 22.46
C SER A 223 -5.14 -2.89 23.59
N PRO A 224 -5.40 -1.58 23.75
CA PRO A 224 -4.96 -0.84 24.91
C PRO A 224 -5.65 -1.41 26.13
N THR A 225 -4.88 -1.76 27.15
CA THR A 225 -5.47 -2.09 28.46
C THR A 225 -4.92 -1.13 29.50
N PRO A 226 -5.68 -0.81 30.57
CA PRO A 226 -5.18 0.04 31.65
C PRO A 226 -3.89 -0.49 32.30
N SER A 227 -3.63 -1.80 32.15
CA SER A 227 -2.51 -2.52 32.75
C SER A 227 -1.35 -2.81 31.80
N SER A 228 -1.47 -2.52 30.49
CA SER A 228 -0.41 -2.79 29.52
C SER A 228 -0.30 -1.70 28.45
N PRO A 229 0.92 -1.22 28.14
CA PRO A 229 1.11 -0.30 27.02
C PRO A 229 0.70 -0.95 25.69
N THR A 230 0.15 -0.15 24.79
CA THR A 230 -0.17 -0.58 23.42
C THR A 230 1.09 -1.07 22.72
N GLN A 231 1.13 -2.35 22.36
CA GLN A 231 2.20 -2.92 21.55
C GLN A 231 1.89 -2.67 20.08
N VAL A 232 2.92 -2.28 19.33
CA VAL A 232 2.84 -2.04 17.88
C VAL A 232 3.91 -2.86 17.19
N TYR A 233 3.51 -3.60 16.15
CA TYR A 233 4.40 -4.43 15.34
C TYR A 233 4.23 -4.13 13.85
N LEU A 234 5.34 -4.06 13.14
CA LEU A 234 5.38 -4.15 11.68
C LEU A 234 5.20 -5.61 11.26
N SER A 235 4.30 -5.85 10.31
CA SER A 235 3.96 -7.15 9.75
C SER A 235 3.97 -7.15 8.23
N ASP A 236 3.70 -8.32 7.63
CA ASP A 236 3.62 -8.55 6.18
C ASP A 236 4.96 -8.44 5.44
N PHE A 237 5.83 -9.41 5.72
CA PHE A 237 7.14 -9.52 5.09
C PHE A 237 7.09 -10.32 3.79
N GLY A 238 5.89 -10.55 3.24
CA GLY A 238 5.66 -11.34 2.03
C GLY A 238 6.45 -10.81 0.84
N THR A 239 6.58 -9.49 0.76
CA THR A 239 7.35 -8.80 -0.29
C THR A 239 8.75 -8.42 0.15
N ALA A 240 9.24 -8.74 1.35
CA ALA A 240 10.54 -8.23 1.82
C ALA A 240 11.74 -8.69 0.95
N TRP A 241 12.74 -7.83 0.82
CA TRP A 241 14.02 -8.14 0.16
C TRP A 241 15.13 -8.27 1.21
N HIS A 242 15.92 -9.33 1.12
CA HIS A 242 17.01 -9.63 2.05
C HIS A 242 18.31 -9.88 1.28
N PRO A 243 19.46 -9.33 1.73
CA PRO A 243 20.72 -9.33 0.98
C PRO A 243 21.32 -10.71 0.72
N THR A 244 20.98 -11.74 1.50
CA THR A 244 21.37 -13.14 1.21
C THR A 244 20.22 -14.00 0.68
N LEU A 245 19.04 -13.95 1.32
CA LEU A 245 17.91 -14.81 0.99
C LEU A 245 17.22 -14.46 -0.34
N SER A 246 17.33 -13.21 -0.82
CA SER A 246 16.72 -12.78 -2.08
C SER A 246 17.64 -12.90 -3.28
N LEU A 247 18.97 -12.79 -3.09
CA LEU A 247 19.95 -12.74 -4.20
C LEU A 247 19.81 -13.83 -5.26
N PRO A 248 19.53 -15.11 -4.93
CA PRO A 248 19.44 -16.16 -5.94
C PRO A 248 18.36 -15.92 -7.00
N SER A 249 17.27 -15.24 -6.64
CA SER A 249 16.13 -14.96 -7.52
C SER A 249 15.99 -13.48 -7.88
N GLU A 250 16.56 -12.59 -7.06
CA GLU A 250 16.34 -11.15 -7.14
C GLU A 250 17.63 -10.39 -6.72
N PRO A 251 18.58 -10.22 -7.65
CA PRO A 251 19.83 -9.49 -7.40
C PRO A 251 19.59 -8.04 -6.98
N SER A 252 20.51 -7.46 -6.20
CA SER A 252 20.38 -6.10 -5.65
C SER A 252 20.25 -5.00 -6.72
N SER A 253 20.80 -5.21 -7.92
CA SER A 253 20.74 -4.29 -9.06
C SER A 253 19.53 -4.53 -9.99
N GLN A 254 18.77 -5.60 -9.76
CA GLN A 254 17.65 -6.01 -10.61
C GLN A 254 16.40 -6.35 -9.78
N LYS A 255 16.11 -5.58 -8.74
CA LYS A 255 14.94 -5.78 -7.89
C LYS A 255 13.63 -5.58 -8.68
N ILE A 256 12.60 -6.31 -8.26
CA ILE A 256 11.24 -6.25 -8.79
C ILE A 256 10.66 -4.87 -8.49
N LEU A 257 10.02 -4.25 -9.48
CA LEU A 257 9.51 -2.88 -9.37
C LEU A 257 8.11 -2.83 -8.75
N ASP A 258 7.31 -3.88 -8.90
CA ASP A 258 5.94 -3.97 -8.38
C ASP A 258 5.91 -4.27 -6.88
N VAL A 259 6.38 -3.27 -6.15
CA VAL A 259 6.46 -3.21 -4.70
C VAL A 259 5.82 -1.91 -4.21
N GLY A 260 5.35 -1.90 -2.96
CA GLY A 260 4.56 -0.82 -2.40
C GLY A 260 3.11 -0.84 -2.90
N THR A 261 2.17 -0.73 -1.97
CA THR A 261 0.75 -0.72 -2.28
C THR A 261 0.27 0.69 -2.61
N GLY A 262 -0.29 0.89 -3.82
CA GLY A 262 -1.02 2.10 -4.22
C GLY A 262 -0.36 3.42 -3.78
N PRO A 263 -0.97 4.19 -2.86
CA PRO A 263 -0.53 5.53 -2.46
C PRO A 263 0.83 5.57 -1.73
N TYR A 264 1.31 4.43 -1.22
CA TYR A 264 2.55 4.33 -0.44
C TYR A 264 3.78 4.02 -1.31
N ARG A 265 3.61 3.82 -2.62
CA ARG A 265 4.69 3.43 -3.54
C ARG A 265 5.64 4.59 -3.81
N ALA A 266 6.94 4.33 -3.68
CA ALA A 266 7.99 5.33 -3.82
C ALA A 266 8.28 5.66 -5.30
N PRO A 267 8.58 6.93 -5.63
CA PRO A 267 8.63 7.40 -7.01
C PRO A 267 9.75 6.74 -7.81
N GLU A 268 10.91 6.42 -7.21
CA GLU A 268 12.01 5.72 -7.88
C GLU A 268 11.58 4.36 -8.46
N THR A 269 10.64 3.66 -7.81
CA THR A 269 10.11 2.39 -8.31
C THR A 269 9.15 2.59 -9.49
N LEU A 270 8.42 3.71 -9.52
CA LEU A 270 7.51 4.09 -10.62
C LEU A 270 8.30 4.47 -11.88
N PHE A 271 9.49 5.04 -11.72
CA PHE A 271 10.38 5.42 -12.81
C PHE A 271 11.42 4.34 -13.16
N GLY A 272 11.20 3.11 -12.70
CA GLY A 272 11.93 1.93 -13.16
C GLY A 272 13.33 1.76 -12.59
N ASN A 273 13.68 2.43 -11.48
CA ASN A 273 14.94 2.18 -10.79
C ASN A 273 14.91 0.78 -10.17
N ARG A 274 15.68 -0.19 -10.70
CA ARG A 274 15.75 -1.56 -10.16
C ARG A 274 16.82 -1.75 -9.07
N ALA A 275 17.60 -0.71 -8.81
CA ALA A 275 18.64 -0.70 -7.78
C ALA A 275 18.20 0.03 -6.50
N TYR A 276 16.88 0.26 -6.33
CA TYR A 276 16.34 0.95 -5.14
C TYR A 276 16.79 0.27 -3.84
N GLY A 277 16.94 1.09 -2.80
CA GLY A 277 17.35 0.67 -1.46
C GLY A 277 16.22 0.68 -0.44
N SER A 278 16.59 0.69 0.85
CA SER A 278 15.67 0.79 1.98
C SER A 278 14.88 2.10 2.05
N ALA A 279 15.32 3.13 1.32
CA ALA A 279 14.66 4.44 1.26
C ALA A 279 13.19 4.38 0.78
N VAL A 280 12.80 3.33 0.06
CA VAL A 280 11.39 3.10 -0.33
C VAL A 280 10.49 2.92 0.90
N ASP A 281 11.00 2.30 1.96
CA ASP A 281 10.25 2.11 3.22
C ASP A 281 10.08 3.44 3.97
N LEU A 282 11.05 4.35 3.85
CA LEU A 282 11.01 5.67 4.48
C LEU A 282 9.98 6.58 3.80
N TRP A 283 9.90 6.54 2.47
CA TRP A 283 8.82 7.17 1.72
C TRP A 283 7.44 6.64 2.15
N ALA A 284 7.30 5.31 2.19
CA ALA A 284 6.07 4.65 2.60
C ALA A 284 5.68 4.96 4.06
N ALA A 285 6.66 5.10 4.96
CA ALA A 285 6.42 5.58 6.33
C ALA A 285 5.96 7.05 6.37
N GLY A 286 6.56 7.92 5.55
CA GLY A 286 6.17 9.34 5.46
C GLY A 286 4.76 9.53 4.92
N THR A 287 4.38 8.77 3.89
CA THR A 287 3.02 8.74 3.33
C THR A 287 2.00 8.20 4.32
N THR A 288 2.33 7.12 5.03
CA THR A 288 1.50 6.56 6.13
C THR A 288 1.30 7.58 7.25
N LEU A 289 2.34 8.33 7.62
CA LEU A 289 2.24 9.40 8.63
C LEU A 289 1.36 10.54 8.16
N ALA A 290 1.55 10.99 6.93
CA ALA A 290 0.76 12.07 6.33
C ALA A 290 -0.72 11.73 6.28
N GLU A 291 -1.10 10.50 5.94
CA GLU A 291 -2.48 10.01 6.00
C GLU A 291 -3.07 10.15 7.42
N CYS A 292 -2.30 9.76 8.44
CA CYS A 292 -2.75 9.90 9.82
C CYS A 292 -2.89 11.36 10.28
N LEU A 293 -2.12 12.27 9.68
CA LEU A 293 -2.16 13.72 9.96
C LEU A 293 -3.25 14.45 9.15
N LEU A 294 -3.62 13.94 7.98
CA LEU A 294 -4.78 14.39 7.21
C LEU A 294 -6.09 13.97 7.88
N GLY A 295 -6.05 12.89 8.66
CA GLY A 295 -7.15 12.41 9.47
C GLY A 295 -8.00 11.33 8.77
N GLY A 296 -9.24 11.25 9.23
CA GLY A 296 -10.24 10.31 8.79
C GLY A 296 -10.79 10.50 7.38
N GLY A 297 -11.33 9.42 6.82
CA GLY A 297 -12.13 9.46 5.59
C GLY A 297 -11.37 9.09 4.31
N GLY A 298 -10.34 8.24 4.43
CA GLY A 298 -9.64 7.66 3.27
C GLY A 298 -8.75 8.63 2.50
N LYS A 299 -8.40 9.78 3.08
CA LYS A 299 -7.52 10.76 2.45
C LYS A 299 -6.06 10.38 2.62
N THR A 300 -5.44 9.98 1.52
CA THR A 300 -4.01 9.69 1.44
C THR A 300 -3.24 10.91 0.96
N LEU A 301 -1.92 10.94 1.19
CA LEU A 301 -1.06 12.04 0.70
C LEU A 301 -1.00 12.09 -0.83
N PHE A 302 -1.00 10.92 -1.45
CA PHE A 302 -1.01 10.75 -2.90
C PHE A 302 -2.16 9.84 -3.28
N GLU A 303 -3.01 10.30 -4.19
CA GLU A 303 -4.16 9.53 -4.63
C GLU A 303 -3.73 8.46 -5.63
N SER A 304 -4.08 7.21 -5.34
CA SER A 304 -3.95 6.08 -6.25
C SER A 304 -5.34 5.59 -6.61
N ARG A 305 -5.75 5.69 -7.87
CA ARG A 305 -7.04 5.16 -8.32
C ARG A 305 -7.03 3.62 -8.33
N PRO A 306 -8.18 2.95 -8.12
CA PRO A 306 -8.25 1.50 -8.13
C PRO A 306 -7.85 0.90 -9.49
N ALA A 307 -7.16 -0.25 -9.47
CA ALA A 307 -6.65 -0.93 -10.67
C ALA A 307 -7.74 -1.43 -11.65
N HIS A 308 -9.02 -1.44 -11.25
CA HIS A 308 -10.15 -1.76 -12.13
C HIS A 308 -10.66 -0.54 -12.93
N GLU A 309 -10.31 0.67 -12.49
CA GLU A 309 -10.66 1.93 -13.17
C GLU A 309 -9.47 2.47 -13.97
N ASP A 310 -8.25 2.34 -13.47
CA ASP A 310 -7.06 2.87 -14.11
C ASP A 310 -5.83 2.04 -13.70
N GLY A 311 -5.50 0.97 -14.42
CA GLY A 311 -4.26 0.19 -14.23
C GLY A 311 -2.96 0.97 -14.48
N ASN A 312 -2.92 2.28 -14.27
CA ASN A 312 -1.81 3.15 -14.61
C ASN A 312 -1.23 3.85 -13.37
N GLN A 313 0.01 3.49 -13.07
CA GLN A 313 0.92 4.20 -12.15
C GLN A 313 0.96 5.71 -12.41
N LEU A 314 0.57 6.18 -13.60
CA LEU A 314 0.44 7.59 -13.96
C LEU A 314 -0.47 8.39 -13.02
N GLY A 315 -1.59 7.84 -12.55
CA GLY A 315 -2.47 8.56 -11.62
C GLY A 315 -1.73 8.95 -10.34
N LEU A 316 -1.01 7.98 -9.78
CA LEU A 316 -0.14 8.18 -8.63
C LEU A 316 1.01 9.16 -8.95
N ILE A 317 1.68 9.00 -10.09
CA ILE A 317 2.76 9.92 -10.53
C ILE A 317 2.25 11.37 -10.60
N LEU A 318 1.09 11.58 -11.22
CA LEU A 318 0.48 12.90 -11.34
C LEU A 318 0.11 13.47 -9.96
N SER A 319 -0.42 12.64 -9.06
CA SER A 319 -0.70 13.07 -7.68
C SER A 319 0.59 13.47 -6.94
N ILE A 320 1.67 12.70 -7.09
CA ILE A 320 2.99 13.06 -6.55
C ILE A 320 3.46 14.41 -7.10
N PHE A 321 3.32 14.66 -8.41
CA PHE A 321 3.75 15.91 -9.04
C PHE A 321 2.87 17.10 -8.63
N GLN A 322 1.56 16.90 -8.48
CA GLN A 322 0.66 17.93 -7.99
C GLN A 322 0.95 18.31 -6.54
N THR A 323 1.39 17.36 -5.72
CA THR A 323 1.73 17.60 -4.31
C THR A 323 3.13 18.18 -4.15
N LEU A 324 4.17 17.54 -4.70
CA LEU A 324 5.57 17.92 -4.50
C LEU A 324 6.14 18.86 -5.57
N GLY A 325 5.45 19.02 -6.70
CA GLY A 325 5.95 19.69 -7.90
C GLY A 325 6.63 18.70 -8.86
N THR A 326 6.70 19.06 -10.14
CA THR A 326 7.39 18.24 -11.14
C THR A 326 8.88 18.15 -10.80
N PRO A 327 9.50 16.96 -10.80
CA PRO A 327 10.91 16.80 -10.46
C PRO A 327 11.80 17.49 -11.51
N THR A 328 12.88 18.11 -11.04
CA THR A 328 13.94 18.66 -11.90
C THR A 328 15.24 17.89 -11.70
N ARG A 329 16.22 18.11 -12.57
CA ARG A 329 17.55 17.47 -12.47
C ARG A 329 18.27 17.84 -11.18
N GLU A 330 17.95 19.00 -10.62
CA GLU A 330 18.49 19.52 -9.36
C GLU A 330 17.79 18.90 -8.15
N ARG A 331 16.47 18.71 -8.20
CA ARG A 331 15.68 18.12 -7.09
C ARG A 331 15.74 16.60 -7.05
N TRP A 332 15.97 15.96 -8.19
CA TRP A 332 16.10 14.50 -8.27
C TRP A 332 17.31 14.05 -9.13
N PRO A 333 18.54 14.32 -8.68
CA PRO A 333 19.75 13.97 -9.42
C PRO A 333 19.87 12.48 -9.79
N GLU A 334 19.52 11.56 -8.88
CA GLU A 334 19.62 10.11 -9.15
C GLU A 334 18.75 9.66 -10.34
N ALA A 335 17.64 10.35 -10.61
CA ALA A 335 16.70 9.99 -11.66
C ALA A 335 17.24 10.23 -13.08
N VAL A 336 18.35 10.96 -13.23
CA VAL A 336 19.07 11.08 -14.51
C VAL A 336 19.57 9.72 -15.00
N GLY A 337 19.91 8.81 -14.07
CA GLY A 337 20.37 7.45 -14.39
C GLY A 337 19.26 6.43 -14.57
N PHE A 338 17.99 6.81 -14.39
CA PHE A 338 16.89 5.87 -14.49
C PHE A 338 16.59 5.51 -15.94
N ARG A 339 15.94 4.36 -16.13
CA ARG A 339 15.55 3.89 -17.47
C ARG A 339 14.59 4.86 -18.16
N THR A 340 13.72 5.50 -17.38
CA THR A 340 12.75 6.49 -17.86
C THR A 340 12.89 7.76 -17.01
N PRO A 341 13.80 8.68 -17.37
CA PRO A 341 13.99 9.91 -16.61
C PRO A 341 12.74 10.80 -16.64
N PRO A 342 12.26 11.34 -15.50
CA PRO A 342 10.98 12.03 -15.38
C PRO A 342 10.98 13.50 -15.86
N PHE A 343 12.00 13.95 -16.62
CA PHE A 343 12.25 15.39 -16.82
C PHE A 343 11.61 16.01 -18.07
N GLU A 344 11.34 15.21 -19.10
CA GLU A 344 10.97 15.75 -20.43
C GLU A 344 9.55 15.38 -20.87
N MET A 345 8.92 14.42 -20.17
CA MET A 345 7.65 13.81 -20.59
C MET A 345 6.40 14.41 -19.91
N TYR A 346 6.55 15.30 -18.93
CA TYR A 346 5.44 15.72 -18.08
C TYR A 346 5.22 17.23 -18.10
N ARG A 347 3.94 17.62 -18.00
CA ARG A 347 3.55 19.00 -17.74
C ARG A 347 4.24 19.47 -16.46
N VAL A 348 4.78 20.70 -16.48
CA VAL A 348 5.34 21.32 -15.27
C VAL A 348 4.18 21.70 -14.36
N PHE A 349 4.16 21.10 -13.17
CA PHE A 349 3.25 21.40 -12.08
C PHE A 349 4.03 22.15 -11.01
N GLU A 350 3.52 23.34 -10.65
CA GLU A 350 3.93 23.99 -9.41
C GLU A 350 3.24 23.25 -8.25
N GLY A 351 4.06 22.55 -7.46
CA GLY A 351 3.58 21.64 -6.43
C GLY A 351 2.78 22.36 -5.36
N ARG A 352 1.85 21.67 -4.71
CA ARG A 352 1.14 22.21 -3.55
C ARG A 352 2.11 22.59 -2.42
N VAL A 353 3.16 21.80 -2.19
CA VAL A 353 4.22 22.14 -1.23
C VAL A 353 4.93 23.44 -1.61
N GLU A 354 5.13 23.72 -2.90
CA GLU A 354 5.78 24.97 -3.35
C GLU A 354 4.85 26.18 -3.19
N ARG A 355 3.56 25.99 -3.52
CA ARG A 355 2.55 27.07 -3.46
C ARG A 355 2.10 27.40 -2.04
N GLU A 356 1.94 26.39 -1.19
CA GLU A 356 1.26 26.51 0.11
C GLU A 356 2.11 26.05 1.29
N GLY A 357 3.32 25.50 1.06
CA GLY A 357 4.12 24.86 2.11
C GLY A 357 3.53 23.53 2.58
N TRP A 358 4.21 22.89 3.53
CA TRP A 358 3.68 21.70 4.21
C TRP A 358 2.50 22.02 5.13
N GLU A 359 2.35 23.30 5.52
CA GLU A 359 1.20 23.84 6.22
C GLU A 359 -0.07 23.75 5.38
N GLY A 360 0.01 24.08 4.08
CA GLY A 360 -1.09 23.91 3.15
C GLY A 360 -1.43 22.45 2.93
N VAL A 361 -0.42 21.60 2.70
CA VAL A 361 -0.62 20.16 2.47
C VAL A 361 -1.23 19.46 3.69
N LEU A 362 -0.81 19.83 4.91
CA LEU A 362 -1.24 19.26 6.18
C LEU A 362 -1.87 20.34 7.10
N PRO A 363 -3.09 20.83 6.79
CA PRO A 363 -3.67 22.02 7.43
C PRO A 363 -4.20 21.82 8.86
N GLY A 364 -4.12 20.62 9.43
CA GLY A 364 -4.62 20.30 10.78
C GLY A 364 -3.54 20.10 11.86
N VAL A 365 -2.27 20.11 11.49
CA VAL A 365 -1.16 19.74 12.39
C VAL A 365 -0.78 20.93 13.28
N LYS A 366 -0.91 20.78 14.60
CA LYS A 366 -0.63 21.88 15.55
C LYS A 366 0.71 21.72 16.26
N GLU A 367 1.10 20.50 16.57
CA GLU A 367 2.36 20.20 17.25
C GLU A 367 3.52 20.25 16.25
N GLU A 368 4.60 20.91 16.65
CA GLU A 368 5.83 21.05 15.86
C GLU A 368 6.54 19.70 15.65
N GLY A 369 7.28 19.57 14.55
CA GLY A 369 8.08 18.39 14.21
C GLY A 369 7.35 17.37 13.34
N TRP A 370 6.02 17.29 13.38
CA TRP A 370 5.27 16.32 12.57
C TRP A 370 5.34 16.64 11.07
N ARG A 371 5.22 17.92 10.68
CA ARG A 371 5.31 18.33 9.27
C ARG A 371 6.73 18.17 8.74
N GLU A 372 7.71 18.56 9.54
CA GLU A 372 9.13 18.48 9.23
C GLU A 372 9.56 17.03 9.04
N LEU A 373 9.03 16.11 9.85
CA LEU A 373 9.28 14.69 9.70
C LEU A 373 8.72 14.15 8.39
N VAL A 374 7.46 14.48 8.04
CA VAL A 374 6.88 14.11 6.73
C VAL A 374 7.72 14.71 5.59
N ALA A 375 8.09 15.98 5.67
CA ALA A 375 8.92 16.67 4.68
C ALA A 375 10.33 16.05 4.52
N GLY A 376 10.87 15.49 5.59
CA GLY A 376 12.14 14.77 5.59
C GLY A 376 12.04 13.38 4.98
N LEU A 377 10.91 12.68 5.15
CA LEU A 377 10.68 11.33 4.65
C LEU A 377 10.22 11.31 3.18
N VAL A 378 9.43 12.32 2.78
CA VAL A 378 8.78 12.39 1.47
C VAL A 378 9.58 13.32 0.55
N ARG A 379 10.71 12.81 0.06
CA ARG A 379 11.62 13.49 -0.89
C ARG A 379 11.86 12.65 -2.13
N TYR A 380 12.06 13.31 -3.27
CA TYR A 380 12.38 12.62 -4.52
C TYR A 380 13.71 11.87 -4.41
N GLU A 381 14.79 12.59 -4.16
CA GLU A 381 16.13 12.02 -3.98
C GLU A 381 16.14 11.06 -2.79
N SER A 382 16.29 9.78 -3.08
CA SER A 382 16.18 8.70 -2.09
C SER A 382 17.27 8.79 -1.01
N GLY A 383 18.46 9.28 -1.38
CA GLY A 383 19.59 9.48 -0.48
C GLY A 383 19.45 10.66 0.48
N GLU A 384 18.51 11.58 0.24
CA GLU A 384 18.26 12.75 1.08
C GLU A 384 17.09 12.56 2.05
N ARG A 385 16.45 11.38 2.04
CA ARG A 385 15.37 11.05 2.97
C ARG A 385 15.92 10.81 4.37
N VAL A 386 15.22 11.34 5.37
CA VAL A 386 15.49 11.10 6.79
C VAL A 386 15.49 9.60 7.07
N THR A 387 16.59 9.08 7.61
CA THR A 387 16.71 7.66 7.97
C THR A 387 15.80 7.34 9.16
N ALA A 388 15.48 6.05 9.35
CA ALA A 388 14.66 5.62 10.48
C ALA A 388 15.30 5.96 11.86
N GLY A 389 16.63 5.98 11.94
CA GLY A 389 17.34 6.40 13.15
C GLY A 389 17.20 7.90 13.41
N GLU A 390 17.37 8.73 12.38
CA GLU A 390 17.18 10.18 12.48
C GLU A 390 15.72 10.57 12.76
N ALA A 391 14.76 9.85 12.19
CA ALA A 391 13.33 10.06 12.43
C ALA A 391 12.96 9.99 13.91
N LEU A 392 13.59 9.09 14.68
CA LEU A 392 13.40 8.94 16.12
C LEU A 392 13.90 10.16 16.92
N GLU A 393 14.77 10.98 16.33
CA GLU A 393 15.36 12.15 16.98
C GLU A 393 14.52 13.43 16.83
N PHE A 394 13.45 13.41 16.02
CA PHE A 394 12.59 14.56 15.80
C PHE A 394 11.85 14.98 17.09
N PRO A 395 11.57 16.29 17.29
CA PRO A 395 10.85 16.78 18.48
C PRO A 395 9.50 16.09 18.71
N CYS A 396 8.75 15.86 17.62
CA CYS A 396 7.48 15.14 17.61
C CYS A 396 7.58 13.66 17.99
N MET A 397 8.78 13.13 18.23
CA MET A 397 9.03 11.78 18.77
C MET A 397 9.48 11.76 20.24
N LYS A 398 9.91 12.90 20.81
CA LYS A 398 10.55 12.98 22.15
C LYS A 398 9.63 13.34 23.34
N GLY A 399 8.35 13.64 23.10
CA GLY A 399 7.39 14.03 24.14
C GLY A 399 7.16 12.95 25.21
N GLU A 400 7.01 13.40 26.46
CA GLU A 400 6.79 12.55 27.63
C GLU A 400 5.45 11.79 27.50
N GLY A 401 5.52 10.47 27.41
CA GLY A 401 4.34 9.60 27.45
C GLY A 401 3.75 9.54 28.86
N SER A 402 2.95 10.53 29.25
CA SER A 402 2.28 10.56 30.57
C SER A 402 0.75 10.43 30.52
N GLU A 403 0.13 10.29 29.36
CA GLU A 403 -1.24 9.79 29.30
C GLU A 403 -1.22 8.52 28.47
N ALA A 404 -1.69 7.41 29.07
CA ALA A 404 -1.87 6.15 28.39
C ALA A 404 -2.45 6.43 27.00
N ALA A 405 -1.85 5.84 25.95
CA ALA A 405 -2.30 5.98 24.57
C ALA A 405 -3.75 5.47 24.45
N CYS A 406 -4.71 6.28 24.87
CA CYS A 406 -6.11 6.00 24.79
C CYS A 406 -6.47 6.15 23.32
N LEU A 407 -6.93 5.05 22.72
CA LEU A 407 -7.60 5.14 21.44
C LEU A 407 -8.75 6.18 21.56
N PRO A 408 -9.07 6.91 20.48
CA PRO A 408 -10.25 7.77 20.44
C PRO A 408 -11.46 7.03 21.04
N ARG A 409 -12.29 7.73 21.83
CA ARG A 409 -13.41 7.13 22.60
C ARG A 409 -14.40 6.29 21.78
N ASN A 410 -14.36 6.39 20.45
CA ASN A 410 -15.19 5.64 19.51
C ASN A 410 -14.50 4.39 18.94
N ILE A 411 -13.32 4.01 19.45
CA ILE A 411 -12.55 2.85 19.01
C ILE A 411 -12.48 1.87 20.18
N HIS A 412 -13.59 1.20 20.47
CA HIS A 412 -13.61 0.07 21.39
C HIS A 412 -13.23 -1.22 20.64
N PRO A 413 -12.40 -2.11 21.22
CA PRO A 413 -12.04 -3.41 20.64
C PRO A 413 -13.21 -4.40 20.53
N LEU A 414 -14.39 -4.03 21.03
CA LEU A 414 -15.57 -4.90 21.17
C LEU A 414 -16.64 -4.63 20.10
N ASP A 415 -16.45 -3.63 19.23
CA ASP A 415 -17.32 -3.42 18.06
C ASP A 415 -16.72 -4.12 16.83
N THR A 416 -16.55 -5.44 16.90
CA THR A 416 -16.26 -6.33 15.75
C THR A 416 -17.06 -7.60 15.86
#